data_AF-A0A5D3JLX2-F1
#
_entry.id   AF-A0A5D3JLX2-F1
#
_cell.length_a   1.000
_cell.length_b   1.000
_cell.length_c   1.000
_cell.angle_alpha   90.00
_cell.angle_beta   90.00
_cell.angle_gamma   90.00
#
_symmetry.space_group_name_H-M   'P 1'
#
loop_
_entity.id
_entity.type
_entity.pdbx_description
1 polymer ?
#
loop_
_entity_poly.entity_id
_entity_poly.type
_entity_poly.pdbx_seq_one_letter_code
_entity_poly.pdbx_strand_id
1 'polypeptide(L)' 'MLRWQPGVVLLSEFDIKIGRLSASVRKRTLTQSDIHIACDTTDNAIARLMRKDHDQRKRSPDRR' A
#
# COMPACT_ATOMS: atom_id res chain seq x y z
N MET A 1 -8.79 -24.92 -12.73
CA MET A 1 -8.28 -23.68 -13.36
C MET A 1 -9.44 -22.72 -13.48
N LEU A 2 -9.33 -21.52 -12.91
CA LEU A 2 -10.34 -20.47 -13.07
C LEU A 2 -10.47 -20.15 -14.56
N ARG A 3 -11.63 -20.46 -15.16
CA ARG A 3 -11.92 -20.09 -16.54
C ARG A 3 -12.26 -18.60 -16.56
N TRP A 4 -11.50 -17.82 -17.33
CA TRP A 4 -11.82 -16.42 -17.60
C TRP A 4 -13.24 -16.33 -18.19
N GLN A 5 -14.06 -15.43 -17.64
CA GLN A 5 -15.40 -15.12 -18.14
C GLN A 5 -15.49 -13.62 -18.47
N PRO A 6 -16.15 -13.23 -19.58
CA PRO A 6 -16.36 -11.83 -19.91
C PRO A 6 -17.03 -11.05 -18.76
N GLY A 7 -16.53 -9.86 -18.46
CA GLY A 7 -17.05 -9.00 -17.38
C GLY A 7 -16.49 -9.27 -15.97
N VAL A 8 -15.73 -10.36 -15.79
CA VAL A 8 -15.04 -10.62 -14.52
C VAL A 8 -13.70 -9.88 -14.50
N VAL A 9 -13.53 -9.03 -13.49
CA VAL A 9 -12.26 -8.38 -13.19
C VAL A 9 -11.28 -9.45 -12.71
N LEU A 10 -10.36 -9.84 -13.59
CA LEU A 10 -9.41 -10.92 -13.33
C LEU A 10 -8.29 -10.52 -12.35
N LEU A 11 -8.04 -9.22 -12.25
CA LEU A 11 -7.00 -8.61 -11.44
C LEU A 11 -7.66 -7.60 -10.52
N SER A 12 -7.49 -7.78 -9.21
CA SER A 12 -7.94 -6.78 -8.26
C SER A 12 -7.20 -5.46 -8.47
N GLU A 13 -7.76 -4.39 -7.92
CA GLU A 13 -7.06 -3.09 -7.86
C GLU A 13 -5.67 -3.21 -7.22
N PHE A 14 -5.48 -4.16 -6.30
CA PHE A 14 -4.19 -4.43 -5.70
C PHE A 14 -3.20 -5.00 -6.74
N ASP A 15 -3.61 -6.02 -7.50
CA ASP A 15 -2.77 -6.63 -8.53
C ASP A 15 -2.35 -5.63 -9.60
N ILE A 16 -3.27 -4.75 -10.01
CA ILE A 16 -3.01 -3.68 -10.98
C ILE A 16 -1.98 -2.69 -10.43
N LYS A 17 -2.08 -2.29 -9.15
CA LYS A 17 -1.12 -1.38 -8.51
C LYS A 17 0.26 -1.99 -8.43
N ILE A 18 0.38 -3.27 -8.06
CA ILE A 18 1.65 -4.00 -8.06
C ILE A 18 2.25 -4.04 -9.47
N GLY A 19 1.46 -4.37 -10.49
CA GLY A 19 1.92 -4.38 -11.88
C GLY A 19 2.46 -3.03 -12.35
N ARG A 20 1.78 -1.92 -12.01
CA ARG A 20 2.23 -0.56 -12.33
C ARG A 20 3.52 -0.19 -11.59
N LEU A 21 3.66 -0.60 -10.33
CA LEU A 21 4.87 -0.39 -9.55
C LEU A 21 6.06 -1.14 -10.15
N SER A 22 5.91 -2.44 -10.44
CA SER A 22 6.98 -3.23 -11.08
C SER A 22 7.40 -2.65 -12.44
N ALA A 23 6.43 -2.15 -13.22
CA ALA A 23 6.73 -1.53 -14.51
C ALA A 23 7.49 -0.19 -14.39
N SER A 24 7.26 0.60 -13.34
CA SER A 24 7.89 1.91 -13.15
C SER A 24 9.38 1.82 -12.81
N VAL A 25 9.80 0.69 -12.21
CA VAL A 25 11.19 0.44 -11.84
C VAL A 25 11.94 -0.49 -12.82
N ARG A 26 11.27 -1.04 -13.84
CA ARG A 26 11.86 -2.10 -14.71
C ARG A 26 13.17 -1.73 -15.43
N LYS A 27 13.44 -0.44 -15.63
CA LYS A 27 14.67 0.06 -16.29
C LYS A 27 15.66 0.68 -15.31
N ARG A 28 15.44 0.53 -14.01
CA ARG A 28 16.31 1.03 -12.95
C ARG A 28 17.05 -0.13 -12.32
N THR A 29 18.35 0.01 -12.14
CA THR A 29 19.10 -0.88 -11.24
C THR A 29 18.86 -0.38 -9.83
N LEU A 30 18.17 -1.18 -9.00
CA LEU A 30 17.96 -0.87 -7.60
C LEU A 30 19.07 -1.54 -6.79
N THR A 31 19.74 -0.76 -5.96
CA THR A 31 20.68 -1.29 -4.96
C THR A 31 19.91 -1.80 -3.74
N GLN A 32 20.58 -2.61 -2.91
CA GLN A 32 20.00 -3.01 -1.62
C GLN A 32 19.70 -1.81 -0.72
N SER A 33 20.53 -0.76 -0.78
CA SER A 33 20.29 0.48 -0.04
C SER A 33 19.02 1.19 -0.50
N ASP A 34 18.75 1.24 -1.80
CA ASP A 34 17.50 1.84 -2.32
C ASP A 34 16.26 1.11 -1.82
N ILE A 35 16.33 -0.22 -1.78
CA ILE A 35 15.24 -1.06 -1.25
C ILE A 35 15.06 -0.79 0.24
N HIS A 36 16.15 -0.77 1.01
CA HIS A 36 16.10 -0.51 2.46
C HIS A 36 15.49 0.86 2.78
N ILE A 37 15.89 1.91 2.07
CA ILE A 37 15.34 3.27 2.25
C ILE A 37 13.85 3.29 1.92
N ALA A 38 13.44 2.62 0.84
CA ALA A 38 12.03 2.56 0.45
C ALA A 38 11.19 1.83 1.50
N CYS A 39 11.69 0.72 2.05
CA CYS A 39 11.04 -0.01 3.14
C CYS A 39 10.92 0.86 4.40
N ASP A 40 12.01 1.47 4.86
CA ASP A 40 11.99 2.33 6.05
C ASP A 40 11.04 3.53 5.89
N THR A 41 11.02 4.15 4.71
CA THR A 41 10.07 5.23 4.40
C THR A 41 8.62 4.75 4.47
N THR A 42 8.35 3.55 3.97
CA THR A 42 7.02 2.95 3.95
C THR A 42 6.55 2.59 5.36
N ASP A 43 7.41 1.95 6.16
CA ASP A 43 7.12 1.59 7.54
C ASP A 43 6.86 2.83 8.40
N ASN A 44 7.67 3.89 8.22
CA ASN A 44 7.44 5.18 8.87
C ASN A 44 6.10 5.81 8.48
N ALA A 45 5.70 5.71 7.22
CA ALA A 45 4.40 6.21 6.76
C ALA A 45 3.23 5.42 7.38
N ILE A 46 3.33 4.08 7.40
CA ILE A 46 2.34 3.21 8.06
C ILE A 46 2.25 3.53 9.54
N ALA A 47 3.38 3.63 10.25
CA ALA A 47 3.42 3.96 11.66
C ALA A 47 2.74 5.31 11.96
N ARG A 48 2.92 6.31 11.10
CA ARG A 48 2.25 7.61 11.23
C ARG A 48 0.74 7.53 10.98
N LEU A 49 0.30 6.75 10.00
CA LEU A 49 -1.12 6.51 9.72
C LEU A 49 -1.78 5.81 10.92
N MET A 50 -1.18 4.74 11.42
CA MET A 50 -1.71 3.99 12.57
C MET A 50 -1.75 4.83 13.85
N ARG A 51 -0.76 5.70 14.09
CA ARG A 51 -0.79 6.64 15.23
C ARG A 51 -1.93 7.66 15.11
N LYS A 52 -2.20 8.19 13.91
CA LYS A 52 -3.31 9.12 13.69
C LYS A 52 -4.68 8.47 13.94
N ASP A 53 -4.85 7.21 13.55
CA ASP A 53 -6.10 6.47 13.78
C ASP A 53 -6.35 6.24 15.28
N HIS A 54 -5.28 6.08 16.07
CA HIS A 54 -5.37 5.97 17.53
C HIS A 54 -5.76 7.29 18.21
N ASP A 55 -5.28 8.44 17.72
CA ASP A 55 -5.59 9.75 18.30
C ASP A 55 -7.03 10.21 17.99
N GLN A 56 -7.59 9.87 16.82
CA GLN A 56 -8.97 10.24 16.48
C GLN A 56 -10.02 9.51 17.32
N ARG A 57 -9.73 8.30 17.83
CA ARG A 57 -10.65 7.54 18.68
C ARG A 57 -10.87 8.12 20.08
N LYS A 58 -10.06 9.08 20.53
CA LYS A 58 -10.17 9.66 21.89
C LYS A 58 -11.10 10.88 22.00
N ARG A 59 -11.72 11.35 20.91
CA ARG A 59 -12.69 12.46 20.95
C ARG A 59 -14.11 11.97 20.64
N SER A 60 -14.68 11.16 21.53
CA SER A 60 -16.14 11.20 21.74
C SER A 60 -16.40 12.20 22.85
N PRO A 61 -17.14 13.31 22.61
CA PRO A 61 -17.57 14.17 23.68
C PRO A 61 -18.65 13.41 24.44
N ASP A 62 -18.36 13.10 25.70
CA ASP A 62 -19.38 12.70 26.66
C ASP A 62 -20.41 13.84 26.75
N ARG A 63 -21.55 13.65 26.11
CA ARG A 63 -22.73 14.50 26.29
C ARG A 63 -23.56 13.86 27.38
N ARG A 64 -23.40 14.35 28.61
CA ARG A 64 -24.38 14.19 29.68
C ARG A 64 -24.50 15.47 30.49
#